data_AF-A0A662SAK5-F1
#
_entry.id   AF-A0A662SAK5-F1
#
_cell.length_a   1.000
_cell.length_b   1.000
_cell.length_c   1.000
_cell.angle_alpha   90.00
_cell.angle_beta   90.00
_cell.angle_gamma   90.00
#
_symmetry.space_group_name_H-M   'P 1'
#
loop_
_entity.id
_entity.type
_entity.pdbx_description
1 polymer ?
#
loop_
_entity_poly.entity_id
_entity_poly.type
_entity_poly.pdbx_seq_one_letter_code
_entity_poly.pdbx_strand_id
1 'polypeptide(L)'
;MLLYRGGERREKPVSLRWDILEFMRLRGAFTFRDSLTIKEIAEGIGANYKTVYSAVRRLIANRYISYIGTKSKKTGFYLGPNARSFLKRWPNFIDHPFYDLRRRR
;
A
#
# COMPACT_ATOMS: atom_id res chain seq x y z
N MET A 1 14.51 26.18 27.55
CA MET A 1 13.14 25.63 27.48
C MET A 1 12.57 25.98 26.11
N LEU A 2 12.72 25.10 25.13
CA LEU A 2 12.33 25.37 23.73
C LEU A 2 11.07 24.57 23.39
N LEU A 3 9.97 25.30 23.20
CA LEU A 3 8.69 24.78 22.74
C LEU A 3 8.76 24.54 21.23
N TYR A 4 9.15 23.34 20.81
CA TYR A 4 8.97 22.90 19.42
C TYR A 4 7.53 22.43 19.21
N ARG A 5 6.64 23.39 18.98
CA ARG A 5 5.34 23.16 18.34
C ARG A 5 5.55 23.23 16.82
N GLY A 6 6.34 22.31 16.30
CA GLY A 6 6.59 22.15 14.87
C GLY A 6 5.52 21.25 14.28
N GLY A 7 4.41 21.84 13.84
CA GLY A 7 3.47 21.16 12.96
C GLY A 7 4.16 20.87 11.63
N GLU A 8 4.83 19.71 11.54
CA GLU A 8 5.30 19.18 10.28
C GLU A 8 4.10 19.09 9.36
N ARG A 9 4.13 19.89 8.28
CA ARG A 9 3.22 19.75 7.15
C ARG A 9 3.34 18.30 6.71
N ARG A 10 2.34 17.47 7.06
CA ARG A 10 2.18 16.13 6.50
C ARG A 10 2.19 16.29 4.99
N GLU A 11 3.33 16.02 4.36
CA GLU A 11 3.41 15.83 2.93
C GLU A 11 2.29 14.83 2.60
N LYS A 12 1.25 15.30 1.92
CA LYS A 12 0.14 14.42 1.56
C LYS A 12 0.77 13.30 0.73
N PRO A 13 0.69 12.01 1.14
CA PRO A 13 1.48 10.97 0.50
C PRO A 13 1.09 10.86 -0.97
N VAL A 14 2.09 11.01 -1.85
CA VAL A 14 1.95 11.28 -3.28
C VAL A 14 1.42 10.06 -4.07
N SER A 15 1.25 8.88 -3.46
CA SER A 15 0.04 8.07 -3.68
C SER A 15 -0.03 6.91 -2.69
N LEU A 16 -0.95 7.00 -1.73
CA LEU A 16 -1.30 5.96 -0.75
C LEU A 16 -1.35 4.52 -1.33
N ARG A 17 -1.74 4.38 -2.60
CA ARG A 17 -1.77 3.09 -3.29
C ARG A 17 -0.38 2.47 -3.43
N TRP A 18 0.63 3.27 -3.73
CA TRP A 18 2.00 2.80 -3.85
C TRP A 18 2.59 2.49 -2.47
N ASP A 19 2.29 3.30 -1.46
CA ASP A 19 2.72 3.04 -0.08
C ASP A 19 2.14 1.72 0.45
N ILE A 20 0.87 1.42 0.12
CA ILE A 20 0.26 0.12 0.40
C ILE A 20 1.02 -1.01 -0.29
N LEU A 21 1.35 -0.87 -1.59
CA LEU A 21 2.06 -1.92 -2.33
C LEU A 21 3.48 -2.14 -1.80
N GLU A 22 4.19 -1.07 -1.46
CA GLU A 22 5.53 -1.13 -0.89
C GLU A 22 5.50 -1.77 0.50
N PHE A 23 4.56 -1.37 1.35
CA PHE A 23 4.37 -2.00 2.65
C PHE A 23 4.10 -3.51 2.53
N MET A 24 3.20 -3.91 1.62
CA MET A 24 2.92 -5.32 1.36
C MET A 24 4.14 -6.08 0.85
N ARG A 25 4.97 -5.46 0.00
CA ARG A 25 6.23 -6.02 -0.50
C ARG A 25 7.21 -6.27 0.65
N LEU A 26 7.42 -5.26 1.50
CA LEU A 26 8.32 -5.34 2.65
C LEU A 26 7.90 -6.41 3.67
N ARG A 27 6.59 -6.63 3.81
CA ARG A 27 6.01 -7.69 4.65
C ARG A 27 6.00 -9.08 4.00
N GLY A 28 6.45 -9.20 2.75
CA GLY A 28 6.50 -10.48 2.03
C GLY A 28 5.13 -11.00 1.59
N ALA A 29 4.12 -10.14 1.46
CA ALA A 29 2.74 -10.53 1.16
C ALA A 29 2.52 -10.92 -0.31
N PHE A 30 3.27 -11.89 -0.82
CA PHE A 30 3.21 -12.35 -2.22
C PHE A 30 2.26 -13.53 -2.43
N THR A 31 1.92 -14.23 -1.35
CA THR A 31 1.11 -15.45 -1.36
C THR A 31 -0.07 -15.34 -0.42
N PHE A 32 -1.00 -16.29 -0.49
CA PHE A 32 -2.12 -16.35 0.44
C PHE A 32 -1.68 -16.60 1.89
N ARG A 33 -0.55 -17.31 2.11
CA ARG A 33 -0.05 -17.65 3.45
C ARG A 33 0.43 -16.41 4.19
N ASP A 34 1.02 -15.49 3.45
CA ASP A 34 1.59 -14.23 3.93
C ASP A 34 0.64 -13.04 3.73
N SER A 35 -0.66 -13.34 3.55
CA SER A 35 -1.65 -12.30 3.28
C SER A 35 -1.89 -11.42 4.51
N LEU A 36 -2.14 -10.14 4.27
CA LEU A 36 -2.36 -9.13 5.30
C LEU A 36 -3.82 -8.71 5.33
N THR A 37 -4.35 -8.40 6.51
CA THR A 37 -5.67 -7.79 6.64
C THR A 37 -5.62 -6.29 6.37
N ILE A 38 -6.76 -5.66 6.05
CA ILE A 38 -6.83 -4.19 5.90
C ILE A 38 -6.39 -3.48 7.18
N LYS A 39 -6.67 -4.05 8.36
CA LYS A 39 -6.26 -3.49 9.64
C LYS A 39 -4.74 -3.42 9.75
N GLU A 40 -4.04 -4.51 9.46
CA GLU A 40 -2.57 -4.56 9.46
C GLU A 40 -1.95 -3.58 8.46
N ILE A 41 -2.54 -3.49 7.26
CA ILE A 41 -2.08 -2.53 6.24
C ILE A 41 -2.28 -1.09 6.73
N ALA A 42 -3.45 -0.78 7.31
CA ALA A 42 -3.77 0.56 7.78
C ALA A 42 -2.89 1.00 8.96
N GLU A 43 -2.66 0.11 9.93
CA GLU A 43 -1.77 0.34 11.05
C GLU A 43 -0.31 0.50 10.59
N GLY A 44 0.15 -0.38 9.68
CA GLY A 44 1.52 -0.37 9.19
C GLY A 44 1.91 0.89 8.42
N ILE A 45 0.97 1.52 7.72
CA ILE A 45 1.21 2.77 6.97
C ILE A 45 0.71 4.02 7.71
N GLY A 46 0.17 3.88 8.92
CA GLY A 46 -0.33 4.99 9.73
C GLY A 46 -1.53 5.74 9.10
N ALA A 47 -2.39 5.05 8.35
CA ALA A 47 -3.50 5.65 7.62
C ALA A 47 -4.88 5.18 8.12
N ASN A 48 -5.92 5.97 7.81
CA ASN A 48 -7.29 5.63 8.19
C ASN A 48 -7.80 4.38 7.45
N TYR A 49 -8.42 3.44 8.19
CA TYR A 49 -8.97 2.19 7.65
C TYR A 49 -9.85 2.39 6.41
N LYS A 50 -10.79 3.35 6.43
CA LYS A 50 -11.71 3.58 5.29
C LYS A 50 -10.95 4.04 4.04
N THR A 51 -9.95 4.90 4.22
CA THR A 51 -9.11 5.39 3.12
C THR A 51 -8.28 4.26 2.53
N VAL A 52 -7.66 3.42 3.38
CA VAL A 52 -6.91 2.24 2.95
C VAL A 52 -7.81 1.23 2.25
N TYR A 53 -8.97 0.92 2.81
CA TYR A 53 -9.95 0.02 2.20
C TYR A 53 -10.34 0.47 0.78
N SER A 54 -10.64 1.76 0.60
CA SER A 54 -10.97 2.33 -0.71
C SER A 54 -9.79 2.25 -1.70
N ALA A 55 -8.57 2.53 -1.24
CA ALA A 55 -7.36 2.40 -2.05
C ALA A 55 -7.09 0.93 -2.46
N VAL A 56 -7.23 -0.02 -1.53
CA VAL A 56 -7.09 -1.46 -1.79
C VAL A 56 -8.13 -1.94 -2.79
N ARG A 57 -9.41 -1.52 -2.70
CA ARG A 57 -10.41 -1.87 -3.72
C ARG A 57 -10.01 -1.42 -5.12
N ARG A 58 -9.43 -0.24 -5.26
CA ARG A 58 -8.90 0.25 -6.55
C ARG A 58 -7.71 -0.57 -7.03
N LEU A 59 -6.81 -0.97 -6.14
CA LEU A 59 -5.67 -1.84 -6.47
C LEU A 59 -6.12 -3.24 -6.89
N ILE A 60 -7.19 -3.76 -6.30
CA ILE A 60 -7.83 -5.03 -6.70
C ILE A 60 -8.41 -4.93 -8.10
N ALA A 61 -9.16 -3.87 -8.39
CA ALA A 61 -9.73 -3.65 -9.72
C ALA A 61 -8.64 -3.60 -10.82
N ASN A 62 -7.45 -3.09 -10.48
CA ASN A 62 -6.29 -3.03 -11.38
C ASN A 62 -5.36 -4.25 -11.26
N ARG A 63 -5.76 -5.33 -10.57
CA ARG A 63 -5.00 -6.58 -10.39
C ARG A 63 -3.61 -6.43 -9.74
N TYR A 64 -3.38 -5.32 -9.02
CA TYR A 64 -2.17 -5.12 -8.20
C TYR A 64 -2.28 -5.81 -6.85
N ILE A 65 -3.50 -5.96 -6.33
CA ILE A 65 -3.78 -6.75 -5.12
C ILE A 65 -4.76 -7.86 -5.48
N SER A 66 -4.53 -9.04 -4.92
CA SER A 66 -5.47 -10.15 -4.89
C SER A 66 -5.89 -10.39 -3.44
N TYR A 67 -7.02 -11.06 -3.24
CA TYR A 67 -7.55 -11.29 -1.90
C TYR A 67 -8.11 -12.70 -1.77
N ILE A 68 -8.20 -13.17 -0.54
CA ILE A 68 -8.85 -14.41 -0.14
C ILE A 68 -9.80 -14.10 1.01
N GLY A 69 -11.05 -14.53 0.90
CA GLY A 69 -12.05 -14.37 1.96
C GLY A 69 -13.18 -15.35 1.77
N THR A 70 -13.56 -16.03 2.86
CA THR A 70 -14.81 -16.79 2.95
C THR A 70 -15.77 -16.01 3.85
N LYS A 71 -17.08 -16.31 3.78
CA LYS A 71 -18.11 -15.65 4.61
C LYS A 71 -17.82 -15.65 6.13
N SER A 72 -16.93 -16.53 6.61
CA SER A 72 -16.60 -16.76 8.02
C SER A 72 -15.18 -16.35 8.44
N LYS A 73 -14.29 -15.96 7.52
CA LYS A 73 -12.88 -15.62 7.84
C LYS A 73 -12.53 -14.19 7.44
N LYS A 74 -11.61 -13.58 8.20
CA LYS A 74 -11.02 -12.27 7.88
C LYS A 74 -10.45 -12.33 6.45
N THR A 75 -10.80 -11.34 5.61
CA THR A 75 -10.28 -11.23 4.26
C THR A 75 -8.79 -10.87 4.32
N GLY A 76 -7.94 -11.71 3.71
CA GLY A 76 -6.51 -11.48 3.54
C GLY A 76 -6.21 -10.94 2.15
N PHE A 77 -5.24 -10.04 2.05
CA PHE A 77 -4.82 -9.35 0.83
C PHE A 77 -3.34 -9.63 0.56
N TYR A 78 -2.99 -9.90 -0.69
CA TYR A 78 -1.61 -10.17 -1.14
C TYR A 78 -1.35 -9.55 -2.52
N LEU A 79 -0.09 -9.40 -2.89
CA LEU A 79 0.33 -8.80 -4.16
C LEU A 79 -0.12 -9.66 -5.35
N GLY A 80 -0.88 -9.02 -6.24
CA GLY A 80 -1.48 -9.63 -7.41
C GLY A 80 -0.53 -9.70 -8.61
N PRO A 81 -1.00 -10.24 -9.75
CA PRO A 81 -0.20 -10.42 -10.95
C PRO A 81 0.46 -9.14 -11.47
N ASN A 82 -0.26 -8.01 -11.49
CA ASN A 82 0.30 -6.75 -12.02
C ASN A 82 1.38 -6.18 -11.11
N ALA A 83 1.23 -6.31 -9.79
CA ALA A 83 2.25 -5.93 -8.83
C ALA A 83 3.52 -6.77 -9.00
N ARG A 84 3.39 -8.09 -9.19
CA ARG A 84 4.55 -8.97 -9.44
C ARG A 84 5.22 -8.68 -10.78
N SER A 85 4.46 -8.45 -11.84
CA SER A 85 5.00 -8.07 -13.15
C SER A 85 5.73 -6.73 -13.09
N PHE A 86 5.19 -5.77 -12.33
CA PHE A 86 5.85 -4.51 -12.06
C PHE A 86 7.20 -4.72 -11.37
N LEU A 87 7.22 -5.57 -10.33
CA LEU A 87 8.44 -5.84 -9.55
C LEU A 87 9.55 -6.54 -10.33
N LYS A 88 9.22 -7.23 -11.43
CA LYS A 88 10.23 -7.79 -12.35
C LYS A 88 11.00 -6.71 -13.11
N ARG A 89 10.37 -5.56 -13.33
CA ARG A 89 10.96 -4.43 -14.07
C ARG A 89 11.53 -3.37 -13.14
N TRP A 90 11.00 -3.24 -11.93
CA TRP A 90 11.40 -2.27 -10.92
C TRP A 90 11.50 -2.93 -9.56
N PRO A 91 12.65 -2.89 -8.85
CA PRO A 91 12.87 -3.68 -7.64
C PRO A 91 11.96 -3.29 -6.46
N ASN A 92 11.40 -2.09 -6.46
CA ASN A 92 10.44 -1.60 -5.47
C ASN A 92 9.39 -0.69 -6.14
N PHE A 93 8.33 -0.34 -5.39
CA PHE A 93 7.24 0.47 -5.93
C PHE A 93 7.51 1.99 -5.85
N ILE A 94 8.47 2.38 -5.02
CA ILE A 94 8.78 3.79 -4.71
C ILE A 94 9.78 4.43 -5.67
N ASP A 95 10.66 3.65 -6.31
CA ASP A 95 11.67 4.17 -7.25
C ASP A 95 11.13 4.31 -8.69
N HIS A 96 9.83 4.10 -8.91
CA HIS A 96 9.25 4.19 -10.24
C HIS A 96 9.03 5.66 -10.66
N PRO A 97 9.32 6.07 -11.91
CA PRO A 97 9.14 7.47 -12.37
C PRO A 97 7.72 8.02 -12.26
N PHE A 98 6.69 7.15 -12.21
CA PHE A 98 5.29 7.52 -11.96
C PHE A 98 4.89 7.58 -10.47
N TYR A 99 5.78 7.19 -9.54
CA TYR A 99 5.58 7.35 -8.10
C TYR A 99 5.49 8.84 -7.73
N ASP A 100 6.23 9.69 -8.45
CA ASP A 100 6.42 11.10 -8.11
C ASP A 100 6.13 12.06 -9.29
N LEU A 101 4.97 11.91 -9.94
CA LEU A 101 4.51 12.84 -10.99
C LEU A 101 4.30 14.29 -10.50
N ARG A 102 4.60 14.62 -9.24
CA ARG A 102 4.51 15.97 -8.67
C ARG A 102 5.86 16.64 -8.38
N ARG A 103 7.00 15.95 -8.42
CA ARG A 103 8.34 16.58 -8.25
C ARG A 103 8.97 17.15 -9.53
N ARG A 104 8.28 17.10 -10.69
CA ARG A 104 8.72 17.73 -11.95
C ARG A 104 7.87 18.95 -12.36
N ARG A 105 7.38 19.73 -11.40
CA ARG A 105 6.82 21.06 -11.65
C ARG A 105 7.26 22.04 -10.57
#